data_AF-X1I4E0-F1
#
_entry.id   AF-X1I4E0-F1
#
_cell.length_a   1.000
_cell.length_b   1.000
_cell.length_c   1.000
_cell.angle_alpha   90.00
_cell.angle_beta   90.00
_cell.angle_gamma   90.00
#
_symmetry.space_group_name_H-M   'P 1'
#
loop_
_entity.id
_entity.type
_entity.pdbx_description
1 polymer ?
#
loop_
_entity_poly.entity_id
_entity_poly.type
_entity_poly.pdbx_seq_one_letter_code
_entity_poly.pdbx_strand_id
1 'polypeptide(L)'
;LNGVYTEYRKLAVYQVSDNIDVNTGRHCLSQIGAHFSFFKLDEVTLEGLRQCFCDPDVRIRQKGDLEISRLSKLTRMEISQGFLANQNICFHEGLNSIVGGKGTGKSLIIEFLRFAINQPSKDEDLLADHSRKLEKRLESFGKVAVDFELATGGKYRVTRTYDGGENPIDCVNSESGEVYQGDMSILFPILAYSQNEVIKISEDEAAQLRLIDSFIDTSVFKEETRRLFSDLKKNDRETGSL
;
A
#
# COMPACT_ATOMS: atom_id res chain seq x y z
N LEU A 1 -29.46 -10.50 12.35
CA LEU A 1 -29.26 -9.75 11.07
C LEU A 1 -27.98 -8.93 11.06
N ASN A 2 -27.58 -8.31 12.18
CA ASN A 2 -26.42 -7.39 12.22
C ASN A 2 -25.07 -8.07 12.55
N GLY A 3 -25.00 -9.41 12.57
CA GLY A 3 -23.75 -10.16 12.84
C GLY A 3 -23.23 -10.12 14.28
N VAL A 4 -23.99 -9.59 15.24
CA VAL A 4 -23.58 -9.43 16.65
C VAL A 4 -23.51 -10.76 17.42
N TYR A 5 -24.25 -11.79 16.96
CA TYR A 5 -24.22 -13.13 17.52
C TYR A 5 -23.33 -14.02 16.67
N THR A 6 -22.33 -14.66 17.29
CA THR A 6 -21.34 -15.55 16.63
C THR A 6 -21.96 -16.72 15.87
N GLU A 7 -23.21 -17.07 16.18
CA GLU A 7 -23.96 -18.16 15.54
C GLU A 7 -24.63 -17.76 14.20
N TYR A 8 -24.70 -16.47 13.88
CA TYR A 8 -25.42 -15.98 12.71
C TYR A 8 -24.53 -15.14 11.79
N ARG A 9 -24.34 -15.62 10.56
CA ARG A 9 -23.68 -14.82 9.50
C ARG A 9 -24.53 -13.59 9.18
N LYS A 10 -23.89 -12.43 9.09
CA LYS A 10 -24.54 -11.19 8.61
C LYS A 10 -25.10 -11.44 7.20
N LEU A 11 -26.34 -11.04 6.96
CA LEU A 11 -26.95 -11.20 5.64
C LEU A 11 -26.34 -10.18 4.68
N ALA A 12 -26.02 -10.63 3.48
CA ALA A 12 -25.70 -9.76 2.36
C ALA A 12 -26.96 -9.02 1.93
N VAL A 13 -26.94 -7.70 2.01
CA VAL A 13 -28.03 -6.82 1.57
C VAL A 13 -27.51 -5.91 0.47
N TYR A 14 -28.27 -5.78 -0.60
CA TYR A 14 -27.97 -4.90 -1.72
C TYR A 14 -29.25 -4.19 -2.17
N GLN A 15 -29.09 -3.05 -2.80
CA GLN A 15 -30.15 -2.22 -3.33
C GLN A 15 -30.13 -2.26 -4.87
N VAL A 16 -31.31 -2.40 -5.46
CA VAL A 16 -31.52 -2.34 -6.91
C VAL A 16 -32.67 -1.38 -7.19
N SER A 17 -32.64 -0.70 -8.33
CA SER A 17 -33.77 0.09 -8.79
C SER A 17 -34.82 -0.79 -9.45
N ASP A 18 -36.06 -0.70 -8.96
CA ASP A 18 -37.25 -1.30 -9.58
C ASP A 18 -38.00 -0.30 -10.51
N ASN A 19 -37.37 0.84 -10.81
CA ASN A 19 -37.84 1.86 -11.76
C ASN A 19 -39.23 2.47 -11.46
N ILE A 20 -39.72 2.41 -10.22
CA ILE A 20 -41.05 2.93 -9.86
C ILE A 20 -41.00 4.45 -9.65
N ASP A 21 -41.89 5.17 -10.31
CA ASP A 21 -42.12 6.61 -10.12
C ASP A 21 -42.75 6.89 -8.74
N VAL A 22 -42.12 7.77 -7.97
CA VAL A 22 -42.54 8.08 -6.58
C VAL A 22 -43.93 8.71 -6.52
N ASN A 23 -44.38 9.40 -7.57
CA ASN A 23 -45.64 10.14 -7.58
C ASN A 23 -46.79 9.32 -8.16
N THR A 24 -46.51 8.48 -9.15
CA THR A 24 -47.54 7.76 -9.92
C THR A 24 -47.60 6.27 -9.61
N GLY A 25 -46.59 5.71 -8.95
CA GLY A 25 -46.49 4.28 -8.66
C GLY A 25 -46.33 3.40 -9.90
N ARG A 26 -46.06 4.00 -11.07
CA ARG A 26 -45.84 3.29 -12.35
C ARG A 26 -44.35 3.21 -12.67
N HIS A 27 -43.95 2.24 -13.48
CA HIS A 27 -42.56 2.15 -13.95
C HIS A 27 -42.20 3.35 -14.85
N CYS A 28 -41.00 3.92 -14.72
CA CYS A 28 -40.71 5.29 -15.15
C CYS A 28 -39.51 5.53 -16.09
N LEU A 29 -38.62 4.62 -16.43
CA LEU A 29 -37.36 4.91 -17.17
C LEU A 29 -36.37 5.86 -16.47
N SER A 30 -36.80 7.06 -16.05
CA SER A 30 -35.98 8.03 -15.31
C SER A 30 -35.50 7.53 -13.94
N GLN A 31 -36.14 6.49 -13.40
CA GLN A 31 -35.79 5.88 -12.12
C GLN A 31 -34.84 4.68 -12.26
N ILE A 32 -34.55 4.21 -13.49
CA ILE A 32 -33.56 3.15 -13.71
C ILE A 32 -32.20 3.61 -13.20
N GLY A 33 -31.57 2.80 -12.34
CA GLY A 33 -30.29 3.16 -11.73
C GLY A 33 -30.36 4.26 -10.67
N ALA A 34 -31.54 4.72 -10.25
CA ALA A 34 -31.67 5.65 -9.11
C ALA A 34 -31.09 5.03 -7.82
N HIS A 35 -31.33 3.73 -7.65
CA HIS A 35 -30.79 2.87 -6.62
C HIS A 35 -29.89 1.80 -7.22
N PHE A 36 -28.72 1.63 -6.62
CA PHE A 36 -27.75 0.62 -7.03
C PHE A 36 -26.82 0.29 -5.86
N SER A 37 -26.13 -0.83 -5.98
CA SER A 37 -25.05 -1.22 -5.09
C SER A 37 -23.81 -1.55 -5.91
N PHE A 38 -22.66 -1.27 -5.32
CA PHE A 38 -21.38 -1.64 -5.86
C PHE A 38 -21.01 -3.04 -5.39
N PHE A 39 -20.52 -3.83 -6.33
CA PHE A 39 -20.00 -5.17 -6.08
C PHE A 39 -18.51 -5.19 -6.44
N LYS A 40 -17.66 -5.61 -5.50
CA LYS A 40 -16.21 -5.73 -5.72
C LYS A 40 -15.88 -7.11 -6.30
N LEU A 41 -15.83 -7.18 -7.62
CA LEU A 41 -15.50 -8.36 -8.43
C LEU A 41 -14.34 -8.04 -9.38
N ASP A 42 -13.65 -9.08 -9.83
CA ASP A 42 -12.74 -9.01 -10.97
C ASP A 42 -13.54 -9.07 -12.29
N GLU A 43 -14.35 -10.13 -12.45
CA GLU A 43 -15.27 -10.30 -13.57
C GLU A 43 -16.73 -10.48 -13.11
N VAL A 44 -17.68 -10.01 -13.92
CA VAL A 44 -19.13 -10.13 -13.65
C VAL A 44 -19.61 -11.54 -14.00
N THR A 45 -19.47 -12.46 -13.04
CA THR A 45 -19.93 -13.84 -13.16
C THR A 45 -20.82 -14.23 -11.97
N LEU A 46 -21.63 -15.29 -12.11
CA LEU A 46 -22.43 -15.81 -11.00
C LEU A 46 -21.57 -16.20 -9.80
N GLU A 47 -20.37 -16.76 -10.05
CA GLU A 47 -19.43 -17.11 -9.00
C GLU A 47 -18.81 -15.87 -8.33
N GLY A 48 -18.45 -14.84 -9.13
CA GLY A 48 -18.00 -13.55 -8.59
C GLY A 48 -19.04 -12.90 -7.69
N LEU A 49 -20.32 -12.96 -8.08
CA LEU A 49 -21.43 -12.55 -7.22
C LEU A 49 -21.53 -13.43 -5.97
N ARG A 50 -21.51 -14.76 -6.09
CA ARG A 50 -21.56 -15.68 -4.94
C ARG A 50 -20.47 -15.37 -3.91
N GLN A 51 -19.26 -15.05 -4.36
CA GLN A 51 -18.15 -14.62 -3.49
C GLN A 51 -18.46 -13.32 -2.75
N CYS A 52 -19.12 -12.35 -3.39
CA CYS A 52 -19.55 -11.11 -2.73
C CYS A 52 -20.56 -11.35 -1.63
N PHE A 53 -21.49 -12.28 -1.82
CA PHE A 53 -22.46 -12.65 -0.78
C PHE A 53 -21.82 -13.45 0.36
N CYS A 54 -20.66 -14.06 0.13
CA CYS A 54 -19.87 -14.69 1.19
C CYS A 54 -19.18 -13.65 2.10
N ASP A 55 -18.74 -12.52 1.55
CA ASP A 55 -18.06 -11.47 2.33
C ASP A 55 -18.66 -10.09 2.02
N PRO A 56 -19.93 -9.86 2.43
CA PRO A 56 -20.67 -8.67 2.02
C PRO A 56 -20.07 -7.39 2.58
N ASP A 57 -19.41 -7.44 3.74
CA ASP A 57 -18.89 -6.27 4.44
C ASP A 57 -17.72 -5.59 3.73
N VAL A 58 -17.02 -6.29 2.85
CA VAL A 58 -15.91 -5.73 2.06
C VAL A 58 -16.19 -5.76 0.56
N ARG A 59 -17.25 -6.45 0.12
CA ARG A 59 -17.56 -6.64 -1.30
C ARG A 59 -18.87 -6.04 -1.78
N ILE A 60 -19.78 -5.66 -0.89
CA ILE A 60 -21.05 -5.02 -1.24
C ILE A 60 -21.14 -3.68 -0.54
N ARG A 61 -21.30 -2.60 -1.32
CA ARG A 61 -21.44 -1.23 -0.81
C ARG A 61 -22.67 -0.58 -1.42
N GLN A 62 -23.49 0.07 -0.60
CA GLN A 62 -24.62 0.84 -1.09
C GLN A 62 -24.13 2.19 -1.62
N LYS A 63 -24.96 2.87 -2.43
CA LYS A 63 -24.65 4.17 -3.03
C LYS A 63 -24.12 5.22 -2.04
N GLY A 64 -24.58 5.19 -0.79
CA GLY A 64 -24.16 6.12 0.27
C GLY A 64 -22.95 5.68 1.10
N ASP A 65 -22.56 4.40 1.00
CA ASP A 65 -21.52 3.80 1.87
C ASP A 65 -20.14 3.73 1.21
N LEU A 66 -20.05 4.09 -0.07
CA LEU A 66 -18.81 3.93 -0.83
C LEU A 66 -17.91 5.16 -0.68
N GLU A 67 -17.02 5.10 0.30
CA GLU A 67 -15.83 5.95 0.32
C GLU A 67 -14.77 5.32 -0.60
N ILE A 68 -14.70 5.77 -1.86
CA ILE A 68 -13.58 5.40 -2.75
C ILE A 68 -12.38 6.25 -2.35
N SER A 69 -11.57 5.77 -1.42
CA SER A 69 -10.22 6.30 -1.25
C SER A 69 -9.33 5.74 -2.34
N ARG A 70 -8.77 6.61 -3.19
CA ARG A 70 -7.66 6.22 -4.05
C ARG A 70 -6.47 5.99 -3.14
N LEU A 71 -5.94 4.77 -3.15
CA LEU A 71 -4.73 4.44 -2.42
C LEU A 71 -3.54 4.47 -3.38
N SER A 72 -2.39 4.87 -2.87
CA SER A 72 -1.15 4.75 -3.63
C SER A 72 -0.84 3.27 -3.88
N LYS A 73 -0.45 2.91 -5.10
CA LYS A 73 -0.28 1.52 -5.52
C LYS A 73 0.92 1.32 -6.45
N LEU A 74 1.55 0.15 -6.33
CA LEU A 74 2.51 -0.34 -7.31
C LEU A 74 1.74 -0.85 -8.54
N THR A 75 2.28 -0.60 -9.72
CA THR A 75 1.67 -1.05 -10.98
C THR A 75 2.58 -1.98 -11.75
N ARG A 76 3.89 -1.69 -11.77
CA ARG A 76 4.85 -2.48 -12.54
C ARG A 76 6.25 -2.43 -11.93
N MET A 77 7.01 -3.49 -12.16
CA MET A 77 8.44 -3.55 -11.87
C MET A 77 9.19 -4.23 -13.01
N GLU A 78 10.30 -3.64 -13.41
CA GLU A 78 11.20 -4.14 -14.45
C GLU A 78 12.62 -4.29 -13.90
N ILE A 79 13.25 -5.39 -14.26
CA ILE A 79 14.60 -5.73 -13.80
C ILE A 79 15.46 -5.97 -15.05
N SER A 80 16.53 -5.20 -15.20
CA SER A 80 17.33 -5.25 -16.43
C SER A 80 18.17 -6.52 -16.56
N GLN A 81 18.74 -7.02 -15.45
CA GLN A 81 19.74 -8.08 -15.49
C GLN A 81 19.84 -8.86 -14.18
N GLY A 82 20.83 -9.76 -14.11
CA GLY A 82 21.08 -10.62 -12.96
C GLY A 82 20.11 -11.80 -12.88
N PHE A 83 19.85 -12.28 -11.66
CA PHE A 83 19.05 -13.48 -11.42
C PHE A 83 17.61 -13.38 -11.94
N LEU A 84 17.03 -12.18 -11.93
CA LEU A 84 15.68 -11.89 -12.45
C LEU A 84 15.75 -11.04 -13.74
N ALA A 85 16.80 -11.25 -14.56
CA ALA A 85 16.98 -10.51 -15.80
C ALA A 85 15.72 -10.52 -16.69
N ASN A 86 15.40 -9.36 -17.27
CA ASN A 86 14.29 -9.13 -18.18
C ASN A 86 12.90 -9.49 -17.61
N GLN A 87 12.78 -9.61 -16.29
CA GLN A 87 11.48 -9.81 -15.67
C GLN A 87 10.69 -8.51 -15.68
N ASN A 88 9.42 -8.66 -16.02
CA ASN A 88 8.42 -7.61 -16.02
C ASN A 88 7.22 -8.07 -15.21
N ILE A 89 7.06 -7.49 -14.03
CA ILE A 89 6.08 -7.90 -13.03
C ILE A 89 5.00 -6.85 -12.98
N CYS A 90 3.77 -7.23 -13.33
CA CYS A 90 2.59 -6.37 -13.19
C CYS A 90 1.93 -6.66 -11.84
N PHE A 91 1.60 -5.60 -11.09
CA PHE A 91 0.94 -5.70 -9.81
C PHE A 91 -0.55 -5.35 -9.93
N HIS A 92 -1.37 -6.16 -9.28
CA HIS A 92 -2.75 -5.81 -8.99
C HIS A 92 -2.79 -4.78 -7.85
N GLU A 93 -3.79 -3.90 -7.83
CA GLU A 93 -3.90 -2.84 -6.81
C GLU A 93 -4.21 -3.33 -5.39
N GLY A 94 -4.67 -4.58 -5.30
CA GLY A 94 -4.98 -5.25 -4.04
C GLY A 94 -3.86 -6.21 -3.60
N LEU A 95 -4.24 -7.45 -3.35
CA LEU A 95 -3.31 -8.48 -2.91
C LEU A 95 -2.57 -9.09 -4.10
N ASN A 96 -1.24 -9.11 -4.02
CA ASN A 96 -0.37 -9.83 -4.94
C ASN A 96 0.26 -11.02 -4.21
N SER A 97 0.11 -12.22 -4.77
CA SER A 97 0.71 -13.45 -4.21
C SER A 97 1.78 -14.00 -5.14
N ILE A 98 3.04 -13.95 -4.72
CA ILE A 98 4.17 -14.48 -5.48
C ILE A 98 4.43 -15.93 -5.05
N VAL A 99 4.16 -16.89 -5.93
CA VAL A 99 4.23 -18.33 -5.63
C VAL A 99 5.29 -19.02 -6.50
N GLY A 100 5.99 -20.01 -5.94
CA GLY A 100 7.03 -20.75 -6.65
C GLY A 100 7.93 -21.56 -5.70
N GLY A 101 8.71 -22.50 -6.26
CA GLY A 101 9.60 -23.38 -5.50
C GLY A 101 10.69 -22.66 -4.71
N LYS A 102 11.40 -23.36 -3.81
CA LYS A 102 12.53 -22.77 -3.07
C LYS A 102 13.62 -22.30 -4.04
N GLY A 103 14.19 -21.13 -3.79
CA GLY A 103 15.30 -20.58 -4.61
C GLY A 103 14.88 -19.91 -5.92
N THR A 104 13.59 -19.79 -6.23
CA THR A 104 13.07 -19.14 -7.46
C THR A 104 13.13 -17.61 -7.47
N GLY A 105 13.73 -16.98 -6.46
CA GLY A 105 13.88 -15.51 -6.43
C GLY A 105 12.68 -14.71 -5.91
N LYS A 106 11.64 -15.35 -5.34
CA LYS A 106 10.46 -14.65 -4.80
C LYS A 106 10.80 -13.53 -3.81
N SER A 107 11.65 -13.82 -2.82
CA SER A 107 12.08 -12.83 -1.84
C SER A 107 12.96 -11.75 -2.48
N LEU A 108 13.67 -12.07 -3.56
CA LEU A 108 14.52 -11.12 -4.26
C LEU A 108 13.70 -10.02 -4.96
N ILE A 109 12.47 -10.32 -5.39
CA ILE A 109 11.53 -9.31 -5.91
C ILE A 109 11.29 -8.22 -4.85
N ILE A 110 11.07 -8.61 -3.59
CA ILE A 110 10.87 -7.67 -2.49
C ILE A 110 12.14 -6.86 -2.21
N GLU A 111 13.32 -7.49 -2.26
CA GLU A 111 14.59 -6.78 -2.09
C GLU A 111 14.83 -5.76 -3.21
N PHE A 112 14.60 -6.14 -4.47
CA PHE A 112 14.76 -5.24 -5.60
C PHE A 112 13.76 -4.08 -5.56
N LEU A 113 12.54 -4.32 -5.06
CA LEU A 113 11.55 -3.27 -4.83
C LEU A 113 12.02 -2.27 -3.75
N ARG A 114 12.54 -2.75 -2.62
CA ARG A 114 13.14 -1.90 -1.57
C ARG A 114 14.31 -1.08 -2.11
N PHE A 115 15.15 -1.71 -2.93
CA PHE A 115 16.27 -1.05 -3.57
C PHE A 115 15.79 0.08 -4.49
N ALA A 116 14.86 -0.19 -5.40
CA ALA A 116 14.35 0.80 -6.35
C ALA A 116 13.71 2.01 -5.66
N ILE A 117 12.92 1.77 -4.61
CA ILE A 117 12.21 2.82 -3.86
C ILE A 117 13.12 3.47 -2.79
N ASN A 118 14.37 3.02 -2.64
CA ASN A 118 15.35 3.55 -1.68
C ASN A 118 14.85 3.58 -0.22
N GLN A 119 14.19 2.51 0.22
CA GLN A 119 13.72 2.36 1.60
C GLN A 119 14.32 1.08 2.23
N PRO A 120 15.62 1.12 2.61
CA PRO A 120 16.29 -0.02 3.23
C PRO A 120 15.82 -0.26 4.68
N SER A 121 16.17 -1.42 5.25
CA SER A 121 15.93 -1.67 6.68
C SER A 121 16.83 -0.79 7.54
N LYS A 122 16.36 -0.44 8.73
CA LYS A 122 17.16 0.25 9.76
C LYS A 122 18.06 -0.70 10.55
N ASP A 123 17.83 -2.00 10.44
CA ASP A 123 18.64 -3.04 11.07
C ASP A 123 19.90 -3.31 10.25
N GLU A 124 21.07 -3.25 10.88
CA GLU A 124 22.37 -3.34 10.22
C GLU A 124 22.60 -4.72 9.57
N ASP A 125 22.17 -5.81 10.20
CA ASP A 125 22.33 -7.16 9.64
C ASP A 125 21.48 -7.33 8.38
N LEU A 126 20.23 -6.83 8.43
CA LEU A 126 19.32 -6.88 7.29
C LEU A 126 19.80 -5.99 6.15
N LEU A 127 20.36 -4.83 6.46
CA LEU A 127 20.98 -3.94 5.46
C LEU A 127 22.20 -4.60 4.80
N ALA A 128 23.05 -5.26 5.58
CA ALA A 128 24.21 -5.98 5.06
C ALA A 128 23.80 -7.18 4.19
N ASP A 129 22.78 -7.94 4.61
CA ASP A 129 22.23 -9.05 3.82
C ASP A 129 21.57 -8.57 2.52
N HIS A 130 20.79 -7.48 2.58
CA HIS A 130 20.21 -6.81 1.42
C HIS A 130 21.30 -6.41 0.41
N SER A 131 22.35 -5.73 0.88
CA SER A 131 23.45 -5.28 0.03
C SER A 131 24.17 -6.44 -0.65
N ARG A 132 24.44 -7.52 0.09
CA ARG A 132 25.05 -8.75 -0.44
C ARG A 132 24.16 -9.44 -1.47
N LYS A 133 22.83 -9.43 -1.28
CA LYS A 133 21.88 -9.98 -2.25
C LYS A 133 21.88 -9.17 -3.53
N LEU A 134 21.89 -7.83 -3.45
CA LEU A 134 21.97 -6.95 -4.62
C LEU A 134 23.24 -7.21 -5.41
N GLU A 135 24.40 -7.19 -4.76
CA GLU A 135 25.70 -7.44 -5.39
C GLU A 135 25.71 -8.76 -6.18
N LYS A 136 25.24 -9.84 -5.56
CA LYS A 136 25.28 -11.18 -6.15
C LYS A 136 24.18 -11.47 -7.16
N ARG A 137 23.07 -10.74 -7.13
CA ARG A 137 21.85 -11.11 -7.87
C ARG A 137 21.33 -10.06 -8.83
N LEU A 138 21.65 -8.78 -8.63
CA LEU A 138 21.37 -7.73 -9.60
C LEU A 138 22.59 -7.47 -10.48
N GLU A 139 23.79 -7.70 -9.95
CA GLU A 139 25.09 -7.49 -10.61
C GLU A 139 25.34 -6.00 -10.94
N SER A 140 26.61 -5.63 -11.14
CA SER A 140 26.99 -4.24 -11.42
C SER A 140 26.31 -3.68 -12.68
N PHE A 141 25.85 -2.43 -12.58
CA PHE A 141 25.04 -1.70 -13.55
C PHE A 141 23.62 -2.23 -13.77
N GLY A 142 23.17 -3.16 -12.93
CA GLY A 142 21.80 -3.65 -12.98
C GLY A 142 20.80 -2.58 -12.55
N LYS A 143 19.71 -2.48 -13.29
CA LYS A 143 18.67 -1.47 -13.08
C LYS A 143 17.38 -2.13 -12.61
N VAL A 144 16.74 -1.48 -11.66
CA VAL A 144 15.38 -1.81 -11.24
C VAL A 144 14.52 -0.57 -11.47
N ALA A 145 13.49 -0.71 -12.30
CA ALA A 145 12.50 0.33 -12.53
C ALA A 145 11.17 -0.09 -11.92
N VAL A 146 10.50 0.83 -11.24
CA VAL A 146 9.20 0.60 -10.59
C VAL A 146 8.25 1.72 -10.98
N ASP A 147 7.09 1.34 -11.50
CA ASP A 147 6.01 2.26 -11.83
C ASP A 147 4.96 2.20 -10.69
N PHE A 148 4.55 3.36 -10.20
CA PHE A 148 3.56 3.49 -9.14
C PHE A 148 2.63 4.68 -9.36
N GLU A 149 1.45 4.61 -8.75
CA GLU A 149 0.43 5.66 -8.78
C GLU A 149 0.18 6.15 -7.35
N LEU A 150 0.09 7.47 -7.16
CA LEU A 150 -0.27 8.07 -5.88
C LEU A 150 -1.78 8.14 -5.69
N ALA A 151 -2.22 8.22 -4.44
CA ALA A 151 -3.61 8.53 -4.08
C ALA A 151 -4.16 9.79 -4.77
N THR A 152 -3.28 10.79 -5.03
CA THR A 152 -3.62 12.02 -5.75
C THR A 152 -3.82 11.83 -7.25
N GLY A 153 -3.49 10.64 -7.78
CA GLY A 153 -3.57 10.28 -9.19
C GLY A 153 -2.27 10.44 -9.98
N GLY A 154 -1.23 11.05 -9.38
CA GLY A 154 0.06 11.22 -10.03
C GLY A 154 0.75 9.89 -10.29
N LYS A 155 1.23 9.66 -11.51
CA LYS A 155 1.95 8.44 -11.92
C LYS A 155 3.43 8.71 -12.02
N TYR A 156 4.23 7.84 -11.44
CA TYR A 156 5.67 7.99 -11.37
C TYR A 156 6.38 6.71 -11.78
N ARG A 157 7.58 6.89 -12.32
CA ARG A 157 8.53 5.82 -12.57
C ARG A 157 9.82 6.14 -11.86
N VAL A 158 10.20 5.29 -10.92
CA VAL A 158 11.51 5.34 -10.27
C VAL A 158 12.42 4.31 -10.91
N THR A 159 13.62 4.71 -11.33
CA THR A 159 14.66 3.83 -11.84
C THR A 159 15.89 3.99 -10.99
N ARG A 160 16.40 2.89 -10.43
CA ARG A 160 17.64 2.89 -9.67
C ARG A 160 18.65 1.95 -10.30
N THR A 161 19.87 2.45 -10.49
CA THR A 161 20.99 1.67 -11.03
C THR A 161 21.90 1.24 -9.89
N TYR A 162 22.23 -0.05 -9.83
CA TYR A 162 23.19 -0.57 -8.89
C TYR A 162 24.60 -0.44 -9.46
N ASP A 163 25.44 0.42 -8.88
CA ASP A 163 26.83 0.64 -9.29
C ASP A 163 27.84 0.22 -8.20
N GLY A 164 27.35 -0.28 -7.07
CA GLY A 164 28.18 -0.64 -5.91
C GLY A 164 28.63 0.55 -5.06
N GLY A 165 28.17 1.76 -5.38
CA GLY A 165 28.51 2.99 -4.68
C GLY A 165 27.25 3.82 -4.36
N GLU A 166 27.12 4.98 -5.02
CA GLU A 166 26.02 5.92 -4.77
C GLU A 166 24.65 5.38 -5.22
N ASN A 167 24.64 4.45 -6.19
CA ASN A 167 23.44 3.82 -6.74
C ASN A 167 22.39 4.87 -7.19
N PRO A 168 22.65 5.58 -8.31
CA PRO A 168 21.85 6.72 -8.73
C PRO A 168 20.38 6.36 -8.91
N ILE A 169 19.52 7.29 -8.48
CA ILE A 169 18.07 7.15 -8.48
C ILE A 169 17.44 8.28 -9.30
N ASP A 170 16.64 7.90 -10.29
CA ASP A 170 15.90 8.80 -11.15
C ASP A 170 14.41 8.54 -10.96
N CYS A 171 13.68 9.50 -10.40
CA CYS A 171 12.22 9.43 -10.27
C CYS A 171 11.59 10.48 -11.17
N VAL A 172 10.70 10.07 -12.07
CA VAL A 172 10.03 10.97 -13.02
C VAL A 172 8.53 10.80 -12.94
N ASN A 173 7.79 11.91 -13.03
CA ASN A 173 6.36 11.86 -13.26
C ASN A 173 6.12 11.42 -14.72
N SER A 174 5.40 10.33 -14.91
CA SER A 174 5.18 9.72 -16.22
C SER A 174 4.28 10.55 -17.14
N GLU A 175 3.51 11.49 -16.58
CA GLU A 175 2.59 12.35 -17.32
C GLU A 175 3.20 13.72 -17.64
N SER A 176 3.89 14.35 -16.69
CA SER A 176 4.51 15.67 -16.91
C SER A 176 5.97 15.58 -17.41
N GLY A 177 6.65 14.46 -17.19
CA GLY A 177 8.09 14.30 -17.44
C GLY A 177 8.98 15.01 -16.41
N GLU A 178 8.41 15.61 -15.37
CA GLU A 178 9.16 16.30 -14.33
C GLU A 178 9.93 15.31 -13.45
N VAL A 179 11.19 15.65 -13.16
CA VAL A 179 12.05 14.85 -12.27
C VAL A 179 11.75 15.21 -10.82
N TYR A 180 11.43 14.20 -10.02
CA TYR A 180 11.29 14.31 -8.58
C TYR A 180 12.66 14.13 -7.90
N GLN A 181 13.11 15.16 -7.19
CA GLN A 181 14.41 15.21 -6.50
C GLN A 181 14.28 15.03 -4.97
N GLY A 182 13.09 14.72 -4.45
CA GLY A 182 12.87 14.52 -3.03
C GLY A 182 13.14 13.09 -2.57
N ASP A 183 12.92 12.84 -1.28
CA ASP A 183 13.03 11.49 -0.71
C ASP A 183 11.82 10.63 -1.12
N MET A 184 12.11 9.45 -1.68
CA MET A 184 11.11 8.46 -2.03
C MET A 184 10.27 7.99 -0.84
N SER A 185 10.80 8.03 0.38
CA SER A 185 10.05 7.70 1.60
C SER A 185 8.90 8.66 1.89
N ILE A 186 9.01 9.90 1.40
CA ILE A 186 7.96 10.92 1.50
C ILE A 186 6.95 10.75 0.35
N LEU A 187 7.44 10.50 -0.86
CA LEU A 187 6.58 10.38 -2.04
C LEU A 187 5.73 9.09 -2.03
N PHE A 188 6.35 7.96 -1.73
CA PHE A 188 5.73 6.64 -1.77
C PHE A 188 6.25 5.77 -0.62
N PRO A 189 5.79 5.99 0.63
CA PRO A 189 6.20 5.21 1.77
C PRO A 189 5.78 3.74 1.61
N ILE A 190 6.70 2.81 1.88
CA ILE A 190 6.42 1.37 1.87
C ILE A 190 6.71 0.73 3.22
N LEU A 191 5.93 -0.29 3.55
CA LEU A 191 6.25 -1.23 4.62
C LEU A 191 6.73 -2.53 3.97
N ALA A 192 8.03 -2.81 4.13
CA ALA A 192 8.66 -3.98 3.53
C ALA A 192 9.34 -4.82 4.61
N TYR A 193 8.91 -6.07 4.74
CA TYR A 193 9.44 -7.01 5.74
C TYR A 193 10.05 -8.23 5.06
N SER A 194 11.32 -8.48 5.33
CA SER A 194 11.95 -9.76 4.95
C SER A 194 11.53 -10.89 5.91
N GLN A 195 11.77 -12.15 5.52
CA GLN A 195 11.46 -13.30 6.37
C GLN A 195 12.15 -13.24 7.74
N ASN A 196 13.43 -12.83 7.79
CA ASN A 196 14.16 -12.68 9.04
C ASN A 196 13.68 -11.45 9.84
N GLU A 197 13.25 -10.39 9.15
CA GLU A 197 12.72 -9.17 9.77
C GLU A 197 11.41 -9.42 10.51
N VAL A 198 10.52 -10.25 9.95
CA VAL A 198 9.28 -10.66 10.63
C VAL A 198 9.59 -11.42 11.93
N ILE A 199 10.57 -12.32 11.92
CA ILE A 199 11.00 -13.05 13.11
C ILE A 199 11.56 -12.08 14.16
N LYS A 200 12.47 -11.19 13.77
CA LYS A 200 13.02 -10.16 14.65
C LYS A 200 11.91 -9.28 15.27
N ILE A 201 10.92 -8.86 14.48
CA ILE A 201 9.79 -8.07 14.99
C ILE A 201 8.96 -8.89 16.00
N SER A 202 8.78 -10.20 15.78
CA SER A 202 8.04 -11.04 16.72
C SER A 202 8.74 -11.22 18.07
N GLU A 203 10.06 -11.04 18.13
CA GLU A 203 10.87 -11.21 19.35
C GLU A 203 11.13 -9.88 20.11
N ASP A 204 10.92 -8.72 19.48
CA ASP A 204 11.13 -7.39 20.09
C ASP A 204 9.80 -6.64 20.29
N GLU A 205 9.34 -6.51 21.54
CA GLU A 205 8.14 -5.75 21.90
C GLU A 205 8.17 -4.29 21.42
N ALA A 206 9.34 -3.65 21.43
CA ALA A 206 9.49 -2.29 20.94
C ALA A 206 9.37 -2.23 19.41
N ALA A 207 9.80 -3.26 18.69
CA ALA A 207 9.58 -3.38 17.24
C ALA A 207 8.11 -3.58 16.90
N GLN A 208 7.38 -4.37 17.70
CA GLN A 208 5.93 -4.56 17.53
C GLN A 208 5.17 -3.24 17.74
N LEU A 209 5.54 -2.46 18.75
CA LEU A 209 4.94 -1.13 18.96
C LEU A 209 5.22 -0.19 17.80
N ARG A 210 6.48 -0.11 17.32
CA ARG A 210 6.84 0.69 16.15
C ARG A 210 6.06 0.27 14.89
N LEU A 211 5.79 -1.02 14.73
CA LEU A 211 4.98 -1.56 13.65
C LEU A 211 3.53 -1.06 13.75
N ILE A 212 2.90 -1.17 14.92
CA ILE A 212 1.54 -0.66 15.14
C ILE A 212 1.47 0.85 14.88
N ASP A 213 2.42 1.60 15.41
CA ASP A 213 2.51 3.05 15.22
C ASP A 213 2.69 3.44 13.74
N SER A 214 3.27 2.57 12.90
CA SER A 214 3.44 2.83 11.47
C SER A 214 2.13 2.76 10.68
N PHE A 215 1.10 2.09 11.21
CA PHE A 215 -0.23 2.05 10.61
C PHE A 215 -1.12 3.24 11.00
N ILE A 216 -0.68 4.03 11.99
CA ILE A 216 -1.45 5.17 12.51
C ILE A 216 -0.71 6.44 12.13
N ASP A 217 -1.39 7.35 11.44
CA ASP A 217 -0.84 8.69 11.23
C ASP A 217 -0.80 9.46 12.56
N THR A 218 0.30 9.30 13.27
CA THR A 218 0.56 9.95 14.56
C THR A 218 1.19 11.33 14.42
N SER A 219 1.36 11.84 13.19
CA SER A 219 2.02 13.12 12.93
C SER A 219 1.34 14.28 13.66
N VAL A 220 0.00 14.31 13.62
CA VAL A 220 -0.85 15.30 14.29
C VAL A 220 -0.61 15.29 15.81
N PHE A 221 -0.63 14.10 16.42
CA PHE A 221 -0.44 13.97 17.88
C PHE A 221 1.00 14.25 18.31
N LYS A 222 1.99 13.92 17.46
CA LYS A 222 3.42 14.16 17.76
C LYS A 222 3.77 15.64 17.73
N GLU A 223 3.22 16.42 16.80
CA GLU A 223 3.42 17.87 16.80
C GLU A 223 2.78 18.54 18.02
N GLU A 224 1.55 18.14 18.36
CA GLU A 224 0.83 18.67 19.51
C GLU A 224 1.54 18.35 20.83
N THR A 225 2.00 17.11 21.00
CA THR A 225 2.79 16.68 22.16
C THR A 225 4.10 17.47 22.26
N ARG A 226 4.78 17.70 21.14
CA ARG A 226 6.06 18.44 21.10
C ARG A 226 5.85 19.93 21.43
N ARG A 227 4.74 20.54 20.99
CA ARG A 227 4.33 21.90 21.40
C ARG A 227 4.08 21.97 22.90
N LEU A 228 3.25 21.08 23.44
CA LEU A 228 2.94 21.03 24.87
C LEU A 228 4.20 20.84 25.74
N PHE A 229 5.13 19.97 25.32
CA PHE A 229 6.41 19.80 26.02
C PHE A 229 7.30 21.05 25.96
N SER A 230 7.29 21.78 24.84
CA SER A 230 7.99 23.05 24.71
C SER A 230 7.40 24.11 25.66
N ASP A 231 6.08 24.17 25.75
CA ASP A 231 5.37 25.12 26.60
C ASP A 231 5.56 24.79 28.09
N LEU A 232 5.50 23.52 28.46
CA LEU A 232 5.86 23.07 29.81
C LEU A 232 7.31 23.43 30.18
N LYS A 233 8.28 23.24 29.27
CA LYS A 233 9.68 23.63 29.50
C LYS A 233 9.85 25.15 29.62
N LYS A 234 9.05 25.96 28.93
CA LYS A 234 9.06 27.42 29.09
C LYS A 234 8.50 27.81 30.45
N ASN A 235 7.35 27.25 30.83
CA ASN A 235 6.74 27.51 32.13
C ASN A 235 7.67 27.09 33.29
N ASP A 236 8.33 25.93 33.18
CA ASP A 236 9.29 25.46 34.20
C ASP A 236 10.48 26.43 34.37
N ARG A 237 10.98 27.01 33.27
CA ARG A 237 12.02 28.05 33.31
C ARG A 237 11.55 29.36 33.93
N GLU A 238 10.30 29.75 33.68
CA GLU A 238 9.71 30.96 34.26
C GLU A 238 9.45 30.79 35.76
N THR A 239 8.97 29.62 36.17
CA THR A 239 8.63 29.33 37.58
C THR A 239 9.88 29.05 38.44
N GLY A 240 10.95 28.49 37.86
CA GLY A 240 12.23 28.26 38.55
C GLY A 240 13.16 29.47 38.64
N SER A 241 12.71 30.65 38.19
CA SER A 241 13.45 31.93 38.25
C SER A 241 12.95 32.90 39.33
N LEU A 242 12.02 32.43 40.19
CA LEU A 242 11.56 33.05 41.43
C LEU A 242 12.25 32.41 42.64
#